data_AF-A0A1I1ZUI3-F1
#
_entry.id   AF-A0A1I1ZUI3-F1
#
_cell.length_a   1.000
_cell.length_b   1.000
_cell.length_c   1.000
_cell.angle_alpha   90.00
_cell.angle_beta   90.00
_cell.angle_gamma   90.00
#
_symmetry.space_group_name_H-M   'P 1'
#
loop_
_entity.id
_entity.type
_entity.pdbx_description
1 polymer ?
#
loop_
_entity_poly.entity_id
_entity_poly.type
_entity_poly.pdbx_seq_one_letter_code
_entity_poly.pdbx_strand_id
1 'polypeptide(L)'
;MNRTEALKHIGSTILIDKGKEGTYFGRLEEVFTPPKKTWSGKVTILGVSEPPDLEHAHSLQELKNATVTVPGSKIKKSEMEWDLSYEASACQAVQQVIDDIHKQVETYNQSAAQWREIGSQFGAMDVEKTPTEENTPLPDEPYVYYRVRQSKESVYLEEEINRETLELEGCPFEFEIQYKGKWIAASYAYALTFEDKKGKKHQVKEYDWVRIHTNQFDPFTILLNELEQPARESFMRDLQAFGFTTKHMVDCHNRLLYELLQAEGMASFKGVNFITFKKTGKTLFVQHHYERTLYEDQPDFVYDRFECTTDEGKRRIATYTNAYTKGH
;
A
#
# COMPACT_ATOMS: atom_id res chain seq x y z
N MET A 1 -32.80 -26.76 -8.14
CA MET A 1 -34.04 -27.09 -7.41
C MET A 1 -35.09 -27.59 -8.40
N ASN A 2 -35.97 -28.55 -8.06
CA ASN A 2 -37.06 -28.95 -8.95
C ASN A 2 -38.31 -28.06 -8.79
N ARG A 3 -39.29 -28.17 -9.71
CA ARG A 3 -40.51 -27.33 -9.70
C ARG A 3 -41.29 -27.43 -8.39
N THR A 4 -41.42 -28.64 -7.85
CA THR A 4 -42.22 -28.90 -6.65
C THR A 4 -41.53 -28.37 -5.39
N GLU A 5 -40.21 -28.43 -5.34
CA GLU A 5 -39.40 -27.81 -4.29
C GLU A 5 -39.46 -26.29 -4.35
N ALA A 6 -39.38 -25.69 -5.54
CA ALA A 6 -39.40 -24.24 -5.70
C ALA A 6 -40.69 -23.61 -5.16
N LEU A 7 -41.84 -24.26 -5.37
CA LEU A 7 -43.12 -23.80 -4.83
C LEU A 7 -43.16 -23.80 -3.29
N LYS A 8 -42.39 -24.67 -2.63
CA LYS A 8 -42.28 -24.70 -1.16
C LYS A 8 -41.35 -23.63 -0.59
N HIS A 9 -40.48 -23.07 -1.43
CA HIS A 9 -39.46 -22.09 -1.05
C HIS A 9 -39.83 -20.66 -1.45
N ILE A 10 -41.08 -20.39 -1.87
CA ILE A 10 -41.58 -19.02 -2.06
C ILE A 10 -41.49 -18.28 -0.72
N GLY A 11 -40.97 -17.06 -0.76
CA GLY A 11 -40.66 -16.22 0.40
C GLY A 11 -39.34 -16.56 1.10
N SER A 12 -38.69 -17.68 0.75
CA SER A 12 -37.40 -18.07 1.34
C SER A 12 -36.21 -17.49 0.56
N THR A 13 -35.06 -17.39 1.22
CA THR A 13 -33.77 -17.04 0.59
C THR A 13 -33.24 -18.22 -0.22
N ILE A 14 -32.85 -17.95 -1.46
CA ILE A 14 -32.30 -18.90 -2.42
C ILE A 14 -31.01 -18.34 -3.04
N LEU A 15 -30.24 -19.21 -3.69
CA LEU A 15 -29.07 -18.82 -4.47
C LEU A 15 -29.40 -18.79 -5.97
N ILE A 16 -28.86 -17.80 -6.66
CA ILE A 16 -28.98 -17.59 -8.10
C ILE A 16 -27.58 -17.60 -8.69
N ASP A 17 -27.30 -18.65 -9.46
CA ASP A 17 -26.04 -18.80 -10.19
C ASP A 17 -26.18 -18.18 -11.59
N LYS A 18 -25.51 -17.04 -11.82
CA LYS A 18 -25.47 -16.38 -13.13
C LYS A 18 -24.19 -16.70 -13.90
N GLY A 19 -23.37 -17.64 -13.45
CA GLY A 19 -22.09 -18.00 -14.07
C GLY A 19 -21.07 -16.86 -13.94
N LYS A 20 -20.58 -16.34 -15.07
CA LYS A 20 -19.57 -15.26 -15.09
C LYS A 20 -20.03 -13.94 -14.47
N GLU A 21 -21.34 -13.73 -14.36
CA GLU A 21 -21.92 -12.56 -13.67
C GLU A 21 -21.97 -12.74 -12.14
N GLY A 22 -21.49 -13.87 -11.60
CA GLY A 22 -21.45 -14.15 -10.17
C GLY A 22 -22.65 -14.94 -9.65
N THR A 23 -22.61 -15.24 -8.35
CA THR A 23 -23.68 -15.93 -7.63
C THR A 23 -24.27 -14.99 -6.59
N TYR A 24 -25.60 -14.87 -6.56
CA TYR A 24 -26.33 -13.95 -5.70
C TYR A 24 -27.26 -14.71 -4.77
N PHE A 25 -27.51 -14.18 -3.58
CA PHE A 25 -28.61 -14.65 -2.75
C PHE A 25 -29.77 -13.67 -2.78
N GLY A 26 -30.99 -14.19 -2.77
CA GLY A 26 -32.19 -13.38 -2.91
C GLY A 26 -33.45 -14.10 -2.47
N ARG A 27 -34.53 -13.36 -2.30
CA ARG A 27 -35.83 -13.91 -1.89
C ARG A 27 -36.64 -14.33 -3.11
N LEU A 28 -37.07 -15.59 -3.16
CA LEU A 28 -37.91 -16.12 -4.22
C LEU A 28 -39.35 -15.60 -4.05
N GLU A 29 -39.79 -14.69 -4.90
CA GLU A 29 -41.12 -14.07 -4.80
C GLU A 29 -42.19 -14.89 -5.51
N GLU A 30 -41.91 -15.37 -6.72
CA GLU A 30 -42.88 -16.10 -7.54
C GLU A 30 -42.21 -17.21 -8.36
N VAL A 31 -42.97 -18.26 -8.70
CA VAL A 31 -42.52 -19.39 -9.53
C VAL A 31 -43.47 -19.55 -10.73
N PHE A 32 -42.95 -19.37 -11.93
CA PHE A 32 -43.68 -19.51 -13.19
C PHE A 32 -43.42 -20.86 -13.82
N THR A 33 -44.48 -21.59 -14.13
CA THR A 33 -44.38 -22.96 -14.65
C THR A 33 -45.23 -23.17 -15.91
N PRO A 34 -44.85 -22.54 -17.04
CA PRO A 34 -45.60 -22.70 -18.28
C PRO A 34 -45.53 -24.14 -18.79
N PRO A 35 -46.62 -24.68 -19.38
CA PRO A 35 -46.62 -26.03 -19.93
C PRO A 35 -45.57 -26.17 -21.04
N LYS A 36 -44.82 -27.28 -21.02
CA LYS A 36 -43.75 -27.63 -21.98
C LYS A 36 -42.57 -26.63 -22.05
N LYS A 37 -42.40 -25.76 -21.06
CA LYS A 37 -41.24 -24.86 -20.93
C LYS A 37 -40.51 -25.09 -19.62
N THR A 38 -39.25 -24.68 -19.55
CA THR A 38 -38.52 -24.59 -18.29
C THR A 38 -39.23 -23.61 -17.36
N TRP A 39 -39.32 -23.98 -16.09
CA TRP A 39 -39.88 -23.07 -15.09
C TRP A 39 -38.89 -21.94 -14.80
N SER A 40 -39.40 -20.79 -14.36
CA SER A 40 -38.59 -19.64 -13.96
C SER A 40 -39.06 -19.11 -12.60
N GLY A 41 -38.16 -18.46 -11.87
CA GLY A 41 -38.47 -17.80 -10.61
C GLY A 41 -38.25 -16.30 -10.72
N LYS A 42 -39.15 -15.52 -10.13
CA LYS A 42 -38.96 -14.08 -9.88
C LYS A 42 -38.29 -13.94 -8.52
N VAL A 43 -37.13 -13.30 -8.47
CA VAL A 43 -36.29 -13.24 -7.28
C VAL A 43 -35.86 -11.81 -7.04
N THR A 44 -36.01 -11.33 -5.81
CA THR A 44 -35.45 -10.05 -5.38
C THR A 44 -34.06 -10.31 -4.83
N ILE A 45 -33.03 -9.73 -5.46
CA ILE A 45 -31.64 -9.88 -5.01
C ILE A 45 -31.45 -9.14 -3.69
N LEU A 46 -30.86 -9.83 -2.71
CA LEU A 46 -30.57 -9.28 -1.39
C LEU A 46 -29.07 -9.09 -1.16
N GLY A 47 -28.23 -9.88 -1.83
CA GLY A 47 -26.78 -9.74 -1.75
C GLY A 47 -26.01 -10.68 -2.67
N VAL A 48 -24.70 -10.67 -2.49
CA VAL A 48 -23.72 -11.36 -3.34
C VAL A 48 -23.08 -12.49 -2.55
N SER A 49 -23.13 -13.71 -3.09
CA SER A 49 -22.46 -14.88 -2.51
C SER A 49 -21.09 -15.11 -3.14
N GLU A 50 -21.00 -14.96 -4.47
CA GLU A 50 -19.75 -15.10 -5.23
C GLU A 50 -19.65 -13.93 -6.22
N PRO A 51 -18.47 -13.29 -6.31
CA PRO A 51 -18.26 -12.14 -7.18
C PRO A 51 -18.33 -12.54 -8.67
N PRO A 52 -18.72 -11.62 -9.57
CA PRO A 52 -18.57 -11.83 -11.01
C PRO A 52 -17.11 -11.89 -11.43
N ASP A 53 -16.88 -12.44 -12.63
CA ASP A 53 -15.64 -12.23 -13.37
C ASP A 53 -15.42 -10.72 -13.59
N LEU A 54 -14.16 -10.30 -13.66
CA LEU A 54 -13.81 -8.87 -13.81
C LEU A 54 -14.50 -8.19 -15.00
N GLU A 55 -14.63 -8.90 -16.14
CA GLU A 55 -15.33 -8.41 -17.34
C GLU A 55 -16.83 -8.11 -17.10
N HIS A 56 -17.42 -8.73 -16.08
CA HIS A 56 -18.83 -8.63 -15.72
C HIS A 56 -19.05 -7.89 -14.39
N ALA A 57 -18.04 -7.18 -13.87
CA ALA A 57 -18.12 -6.48 -12.58
C ALA A 57 -19.25 -5.45 -12.48
N HIS A 58 -19.68 -4.88 -13.61
CA HIS A 58 -20.83 -3.96 -13.68
C HIS A 58 -22.14 -4.57 -13.16
N SER A 59 -22.28 -5.90 -13.23
CA SER A 59 -23.47 -6.62 -12.73
C SER A 59 -23.73 -6.40 -11.23
N LEU A 60 -22.69 -6.10 -10.43
CA LEU A 60 -22.81 -5.77 -9.01
C LEU A 60 -23.63 -4.49 -8.78
N GLN A 61 -23.57 -3.52 -9.69
CA GLN A 61 -24.37 -2.30 -9.57
C GLN A 61 -25.78 -2.51 -10.12
N GLU A 62 -25.90 -3.20 -11.26
CA GLU A 62 -27.19 -3.42 -11.93
C GLU A 62 -28.16 -4.28 -11.10
N LEU A 63 -27.63 -5.26 -10.36
CA LEU A 63 -28.44 -6.22 -9.61
C LEU A 63 -28.72 -5.78 -8.17
N LYS A 64 -28.19 -4.63 -7.75
CA LYS A 64 -28.42 -4.09 -6.41
C LYS A 64 -29.91 -3.89 -6.14
N ASN A 65 -30.46 -4.71 -5.24
CA ASN A 65 -31.89 -4.75 -4.89
C ASN A 65 -32.83 -4.95 -6.09
N ALA A 66 -32.32 -5.46 -7.21
CA ALA A 66 -33.12 -5.67 -8.41
C ALA A 66 -34.01 -6.90 -8.25
N THR A 67 -35.19 -6.87 -8.88
CA THR A 67 -36.01 -8.06 -9.04
C THR A 67 -35.79 -8.64 -10.43
N VAL A 68 -35.29 -9.86 -10.50
CA VAL A 68 -34.94 -10.54 -11.76
C VAL A 68 -35.75 -11.81 -11.94
N THR A 69 -36.06 -12.14 -13.19
CA THR A 69 -36.66 -13.43 -13.55
C THR A 69 -35.57 -14.32 -14.12
N VAL A 70 -35.30 -15.44 -13.44
CA VAL A 70 -34.24 -16.38 -13.84
C VAL A 70 -34.81 -17.78 -14.09
N PRO A 71 -34.23 -18.54 -15.04
CA PRO A 71 -34.59 -19.94 -15.24
C PRO A 71 -34.33 -20.77 -13.98
N GLY A 72 -35.19 -21.75 -13.73
CA GLY A 72 -35.10 -22.63 -12.55
C GLY A 72 -33.81 -23.46 -12.48
N SER A 73 -33.12 -23.66 -13.60
CA SER A 73 -31.79 -24.28 -13.63
C SER A 73 -30.71 -23.45 -12.93
N LYS A 74 -30.90 -22.13 -12.82
CA LYS A 74 -30.00 -21.21 -12.12
C LYS A 74 -30.35 -21.04 -10.64
N ILE A 75 -31.47 -21.61 -10.19
CA ILE A 75 -31.96 -21.48 -8.80
C ILE A 75 -31.52 -22.69 -7.98
N LYS A 76 -30.74 -22.43 -6.93
CA LYS A 76 -30.27 -23.40 -5.94
C LYS A 76 -30.85 -23.07 -4.57
N LYS A 77 -31.01 -24.10 -3.74
CA LYS A 77 -31.40 -23.92 -2.34
C LYS A 77 -30.21 -23.30 -1.60
N SER A 78 -30.45 -22.30 -0.74
CA SER A 78 -29.43 -21.86 0.19
C SER A 78 -29.32 -22.84 1.36
N GLU A 79 -28.10 -23.26 1.68
CA GLU A 79 -27.80 -24.05 2.89
C GLU A 79 -27.40 -23.18 4.07
N MET A 80 -27.05 -21.92 3.79
CA MET A 80 -26.64 -20.93 4.77
C MET A 80 -27.75 -19.89 5.00
N GLU A 81 -27.81 -19.37 6.22
CA GLU A 81 -28.52 -18.14 6.52
C GLU A 81 -27.65 -16.96 6.11
N TRP A 82 -28.27 -15.98 5.45
CA TRP A 82 -27.61 -14.77 4.99
C TRP A 82 -28.18 -13.59 5.78
N ASP A 83 -27.34 -12.94 6.57
CA ASP A 83 -27.67 -11.80 7.43
C ASP A 83 -27.08 -10.48 6.93
N LEU A 84 -26.19 -10.54 5.94
CA LEU A 84 -25.53 -9.39 5.36
C LEU A 84 -26.45 -8.60 4.42
N SER A 85 -26.28 -7.27 4.43
CA SER A 85 -26.86 -6.40 3.41
C SER A 85 -26.19 -6.62 2.04
N TYR A 86 -26.81 -6.10 0.99
CA TYR A 86 -26.23 -6.14 -0.35
C TYR A 86 -24.83 -5.50 -0.38
N GLU A 87 -24.68 -4.32 0.23
CA GLU A 87 -23.42 -3.59 0.27
C GLU A 87 -22.34 -4.38 1.03
N ALA A 88 -22.67 -4.91 2.21
CA ALA A 88 -21.72 -5.67 3.01
C ALA A 88 -21.24 -6.94 2.29
N SER A 89 -22.19 -7.69 1.72
CA SER A 89 -21.89 -8.91 0.96
C SER A 89 -21.11 -8.63 -0.32
N ALA A 90 -21.42 -7.55 -1.04
CA ALA A 90 -20.66 -7.12 -2.22
C ALA A 90 -19.23 -6.70 -1.85
N CYS A 91 -19.04 -5.91 -0.79
CA CYS A 91 -17.71 -5.55 -0.30
C CYS A 91 -16.89 -6.78 0.09
N GLN A 92 -17.48 -7.73 0.80
CA GLN A 92 -16.81 -8.98 1.17
C GLN A 92 -16.44 -9.81 -0.06
N ALA A 93 -17.33 -9.93 -1.04
CA ALA A 93 -17.07 -10.64 -2.28
C ALA A 93 -15.92 -10.01 -3.08
N VAL A 94 -15.88 -8.67 -3.18
CA VAL A 94 -14.79 -7.95 -3.85
C VAL A 94 -13.47 -8.10 -3.10
N GLN A 95 -13.48 -8.00 -1.76
CA GLN A 95 -12.28 -8.20 -0.95
C GLN A 95 -11.69 -9.59 -1.15
N GLN A 96 -12.55 -10.62 -1.21
CA GLN A 96 -12.11 -11.99 -1.49
C GLN A 96 -11.39 -12.10 -2.84
N VAL A 97 -11.88 -11.42 -3.89
CA VAL A 97 -11.19 -11.40 -5.20
C VAL A 97 -9.81 -10.77 -5.08
N ILE A 98 -9.71 -9.65 -4.37
CA ILE A 98 -8.43 -8.94 -4.17
C ILE A 98 -7.44 -9.85 -3.43
N ASP A 99 -7.89 -10.49 -2.36
CA ASP A 99 -7.05 -11.39 -1.56
C ASP A 99 -6.61 -12.62 -2.37
N ASP A 100 -7.49 -13.19 -3.19
CA ASP A 100 -7.17 -14.31 -4.08
C ASP A 100 -6.16 -13.91 -5.15
N ILE A 101 -6.28 -12.71 -5.72
CA ILE A 101 -5.30 -12.16 -6.67
C ILE A 101 -3.94 -11.98 -6.00
N HIS A 102 -3.88 -11.38 -4.81
CA HIS A 102 -2.63 -11.21 -4.07
C HIS A 102 -1.95 -12.56 -3.80
N LYS A 103 -2.73 -13.56 -3.38
CA LYS A 103 -2.23 -14.91 -3.14
C LYS A 103 -1.71 -15.58 -4.43
N GLN A 104 -2.39 -15.38 -5.56
CA GLN A 104 -1.91 -15.88 -6.85
C GLN A 104 -0.62 -15.20 -7.27
N VAL A 105 -0.52 -13.88 -7.14
CA VAL A 105 0.71 -13.12 -7.42
C VAL A 105 1.87 -13.63 -6.58
N GLU A 106 1.65 -13.85 -5.28
CA GLU A 106 2.67 -14.42 -4.40
C GLU A 106 3.11 -15.82 -4.86
N THR A 107 2.16 -16.68 -5.22
CA THR A 107 2.44 -18.03 -5.73
C THR A 107 3.23 -18.00 -7.05
N TYR A 108 2.88 -17.10 -7.97
CA TYR A 108 3.60 -16.92 -9.22
C TYR A 108 4.99 -16.35 -9.00
N ASN A 109 5.17 -15.44 -8.04
CA ASN A 109 6.47 -14.91 -7.65
C ASN A 109 7.37 -15.98 -7.05
N GLN A 110 6.83 -16.84 -6.17
CA GLN A 110 7.55 -17.99 -5.61
C GLN A 110 7.94 -18.98 -6.72
N SER A 111 7.02 -19.29 -7.63
CA SER A 111 7.30 -20.17 -8.78
C SER A 111 8.37 -19.58 -9.69
N ALA A 112 8.29 -18.28 -9.99
CA ALA A 112 9.31 -17.59 -10.78
C ALA A 112 10.67 -17.60 -10.09
N ALA A 113 10.73 -17.48 -8.77
CA ALA A 113 11.98 -17.60 -8.00
C ALA A 113 12.58 -19.02 -8.11
N GLN A 114 11.76 -20.06 -8.00
CA GLN A 114 12.20 -21.46 -8.18
C GLN A 114 12.73 -21.71 -9.60
N TRP A 115 12.05 -21.20 -10.63
CA TRP A 115 12.51 -21.33 -12.01
C TRP A 115 13.80 -20.56 -12.28
N ARG A 116 14.01 -19.39 -11.65
CA ARG A 116 15.30 -18.67 -11.70
C ARG A 116 16.42 -19.46 -11.06
N GLU A 117 16.16 -20.10 -9.92
CA GLU A 117 17.12 -20.97 -9.25
C GLU A 117 17.52 -22.16 -10.14
N ILE A 118 16.54 -22.86 -10.72
CA ILE A 118 16.79 -23.95 -11.69
C ILE A 118 17.58 -23.43 -12.90
N GLY A 119 17.16 -22.31 -13.50
CA GLY A 119 17.82 -21.71 -14.66
C GLY A 119 19.28 -21.33 -14.39
N SER A 120 19.61 -20.87 -13.18
CA SER A 120 20.98 -20.53 -12.79
C SER A 120 21.96 -21.71 -12.84
N GLN A 121 21.46 -22.95 -12.78
CA GLN A 121 22.27 -24.17 -12.89
C GLN A 121 22.70 -24.47 -14.33
N PHE A 122 22.04 -23.86 -15.33
CA PHE A 122 22.31 -24.08 -16.76
C PHE A 122 23.08 -22.92 -17.42
N GLY A 123 23.57 -21.96 -16.62
CA GLY A 123 24.31 -20.78 -17.07
C GLY A 123 23.61 -19.47 -16.68
N ALA A 124 24.25 -18.33 -16.95
CA ALA A 124 23.67 -17.01 -16.72
C ALA A 124 22.51 -16.78 -17.70
N MET A 125 21.32 -17.24 -17.35
CA MET A 125 20.10 -16.72 -17.95
C MET A 125 19.90 -15.31 -17.40
N ASP A 126 20.30 -14.29 -18.18
CA ASP A 126 19.73 -12.94 -18.08
C ASP A 126 18.26 -13.03 -18.52
N VAL A 127 17.43 -13.67 -17.70
CA VAL A 127 16.01 -13.36 -17.72
C VAL A 127 15.94 -12.01 -17.03
N GLU A 128 15.87 -10.95 -17.84
CA GLU A 128 15.46 -9.64 -17.37
C GLU A 128 14.38 -9.85 -16.32
N LYS A 129 14.59 -9.28 -15.12
CA LYS A 129 13.55 -9.22 -14.10
C LYS A 129 12.26 -8.85 -14.83
N THR A 130 11.24 -9.69 -14.69
CA THR A 130 9.94 -9.42 -15.28
C THR A 130 9.58 -7.97 -14.90
N PRO A 131 9.27 -7.10 -15.88
CA PRO A 131 9.11 -5.68 -15.65
C PRO A 131 7.80 -5.44 -14.91
N THR A 132 7.82 -5.65 -13.60
CA THR A 132 6.83 -5.10 -12.68
C THR A 132 7.36 -3.88 -11.94
N GLU A 133 8.60 -3.44 -12.23
CA GLU A 133 9.15 -2.21 -11.63
C GLU A 133 9.67 -1.15 -12.60
N GLU A 134 9.79 -1.39 -13.92
CA GLU A 134 10.43 -0.36 -14.78
C GLU A 134 9.79 -0.02 -16.14
N ASN A 135 8.75 -0.68 -16.65
CA ASN A 135 8.16 -0.28 -17.96
C ASN A 135 6.67 -0.64 -18.16
N THR A 136 5.80 -0.27 -17.22
CA THR A 136 4.41 0.02 -17.58
C THR A 136 4.36 1.50 -17.97
N PRO A 137 3.68 1.92 -19.06
CA PRO A 137 3.26 3.31 -19.17
C PRO A 137 2.46 3.58 -17.89
N LEU A 138 3.04 4.38 -16.99
CA LEU A 138 2.47 4.71 -15.69
C LEU A 138 0.99 5.07 -15.90
N PRO A 139 0.03 4.34 -15.32
CA PRO A 139 -1.20 4.99 -14.91
C PRO A 139 -0.74 6.00 -13.86
N ASP A 140 -0.88 7.30 -14.17
CA ASP A 140 -0.52 8.48 -13.36
C ASP A 140 0.38 8.18 -12.15
N GLU A 141 1.66 8.57 -12.25
CA GLU A 141 2.66 8.58 -11.16
C GLU A 141 2.03 8.51 -9.76
N PRO A 142 2.33 7.48 -8.94
CA PRO A 142 1.59 7.25 -7.70
C PRO A 142 1.92 8.35 -6.70
N TYR A 143 0.98 9.29 -6.53
CA TYR A 143 1.04 10.34 -5.52
C TYR A 143 0.04 10.06 -4.41
N VAL A 144 0.42 10.38 -3.18
CA VAL A 144 -0.52 10.54 -2.06
C VAL A 144 -0.97 11.99 -2.03
N TYR A 145 -2.27 12.22 -1.97
CA TYR A 145 -2.88 13.55 -2.03
C TYR A 145 -3.32 14.00 -0.65
N TYR A 146 -2.95 15.23 -0.30
CA TYR A 146 -3.26 15.85 0.97
C TYR A 146 -3.89 17.22 0.77
N ARG A 147 -4.68 17.63 1.77
CA ARG A 147 -5.21 18.99 1.91
C ARG A 147 -4.41 19.76 2.93
N VAL A 148 -4.04 20.98 2.60
CA VAL A 148 -3.44 21.90 3.57
C VAL A 148 -4.48 22.29 4.61
N ARG A 149 -4.10 22.21 5.88
CA ARG A 149 -4.90 22.61 7.04
C ARG A 149 -4.10 23.57 7.89
N GLN A 150 -4.81 24.47 8.55
CA GLN A 150 -4.22 25.41 9.48
C GLN A 150 -5.01 25.41 10.78
N SER A 151 -4.33 25.13 11.89
CA SER A 151 -4.85 25.34 13.24
C SER A 151 -4.41 26.71 13.77
N LYS A 152 -4.76 27.04 15.01
CA LYS A 152 -4.29 28.28 15.66
C LYS A 152 -2.78 28.28 15.90
N GLU A 153 -2.16 27.10 15.97
CA GLU A 153 -0.79 26.92 16.45
C GLU A 153 0.13 26.28 15.38
N SER A 154 -0.41 25.64 14.34
CA SER A 154 0.38 24.91 13.35
C SER A 154 -0.28 24.79 11.97
N VAL A 155 0.53 24.50 10.94
CA VAL A 155 0.06 24.12 9.59
C VAL A 155 0.44 22.67 9.34
N TYR A 156 -0.51 21.88 8.86
CA TYR A 156 -0.35 20.45 8.63
C TYR A 156 -1.08 20.02 7.36
N LEU A 157 -0.81 18.82 6.89
CA LEU A 157 -1.47 18.17 5.77
C LEU A 157 -2.42 17.10 6.29
N GLU A 158 -3.61 16.96 5.69
CA GLU A 158 -4.59 15.93 6.03
C GLU A 158 -4.91 15.09 4.77
N GLU A 159 -4.79 13.77 4.87
CA GLU A 159 -5.17 12.82 3.83
C GLU A 159 -6.69 12.56 3.88
N GLU A 160 -7.35 12.43 2.72
CA GLU A 160 -8.83 12.41 2.66
C GLU A 160 -9.46 11.06 3.07
N ILE A 161 -8.77 9.94 2.84
CA ILE A 161 -9.32 8.59 3.02
C ILE A 161 -9.21 8.13 4.48
N ASN A 162 -8.01 8.14 5.03
CA ASN A 162 -7.67 7.64 6.36
C ASN A 162 -7.65 8.75 7.42
N ARG A 163 -7.79 10.02 7.00
CA ARG A 163 -7.70 11.21 7.88
C ARG A 163 -6.37 11.31 8.61
N GLU A 164 -5.33 10.72 8.03
CA GLU A 164 -3.97 10.83 8.56
C GLU A 164 -3.46 12.26 8.40
N THR A 165 -2.85 12.77 9.47
CA THR A 165 -2.26 14.10 9.49
C THR A 165 -0.75 14.02 9.39
N LEU A 166 -0.15 14.89 8.58
CA LEU A 166 1.28 15.02 8.41
C LEU A 166 1.68 16.46 8.78
N GLU A 167 2.52 16.60 9.79
CA GLU A 167 3.09 17.89 10.18
C GLU A 167 4.08 18.37 9.11
N LEU A 168 4.04 19.67 8.79
CA LEU A 168 4.90 20.27 7.77
C LEU A 168 6.25 20.73 8.32
N GLU A 169 6.29 21.13 9.60
CA GLU A 169 7.51 21.58 10.25
C GLU A 169 8.47 20.40 10.45
N GLY A 170 9.73 20.56 10.02
CA GLY A 170 10.72 19.47 10.05
C GLY A 170 10.43 18.30 9.09
N CYS A 171 9.42 18.40 8.23
CA CYS A 171 9.04 17.32 7.32
C CYS A 171 10.12 17.09 6.24
N PRO A 172 10.62 15.86 6.06
CA PRO A 172 11.72 15.57 5.14
C PRO A 172 11.30 15.36 3.68
N PHE A 173 10.01 15.54 3.34
CA PHE A 173 9.48 15.26 2.00
C PHE A 173 9.62 16.46 1.05
N GLU A 174 9.94 16.18 -0.22
CA GLU A 174 9.67 17.10 -1.32
C GLU A 174 8.18 17.02 -1.68
N PHE A 175 7.51 18.16 -1.73
CA PHE A 175 6.09 18.27 -2.04
C PHE A 175 5.88 18.69 -3.49
N GLU A 176 4.73 18.38 -4.05
CA GLU A 176 4.21 19.10 -5.21
C GLU A 176 2.95 19.87 -4.84
N ILE A 177 3.00 21.18 -5.02
CA ILE A 177 1.88 22.07 -4.73
C ILE A 177 1.11 22.39 -6.01
N GLN A 178 -0.21 22.52 -5.89
CA GLN A 178 -1.03 22.97 -7.01
C GLN A 178 -0.98 24.51 -7.13
N TYR A 179 -0.28 25.03 -8.14
CA TYR A 179 -0.17 26.46 -8.39
C TYR A 179 -0.54 26.81 -9.84
N LYS A 180 -1.56 27.66 -10.01
CA LYS A 180 -2.09 28.07 -11.33
C LYS A 180 -2.42 26.88 -12.26
N GLY A 181 -3.00 25.82 -11.69
CA GLY A 181 -3.41 24.62 -12.43
C GLY A 181 -2.26 23.71 -12.85
N LYS A 182 -1.06 23.88 -12.29
CA LYS A 182 0.09 22.99 -12.49
C LYS A 182 0.65 22.54 -11.15
N TRP A 183 1.20 21.34 -11.13
CA TRP A 183 1.98 20.83 -10.01
C TRP A 183 3.41 21.37 -10.09
N ILE A 184 3.91 21.88 -8.97
CA ILE A 184 5.26 22.43 -8.86
C ILE A 184 5.94 21.78 -7.67
N ALA A 185 7.09 21.15 -7.90
CA ALA A 185 7.94 20.61 -6.85
C ALA A 185 8.48 21.73 -5.95
N ALA A 186 8.29 21.60 -4.64
CA ALA A 186 8.66 22.58 -3.64
C ALA A 186 8.90 21.93 -2.27
N SER A 187 9.76 22.53 -1.44
CA SER A 187 9.92 22.18 -0.02
C SER A 187 9.08 23.11 0.85
N TYR A 188 8.68 22.64 2.03
CA TYR A 188 8.03 23.51 3.01
C TYR A 188 9.02 24.57 3.52
N ALA A 189 8.58 25.82 3.60
CA ALA A 189 9.39 26.92 4.13
C ALA A 189 8.86 27.39 5.49
N TYR A 190 7.62 27.88 5.55
CA TYR A 190 6.95 28.32 6.78
C TYR A 190 5.48 28.64 6.52
N ALA A 191 4.62 28.44 7.51
CA ALA A 191 3.18 28.71 7.47
C ALA A 191 2.51 28.12 6.21
N LEU A 192 1.97 28.93 5.30
CA LEU A 192 1.38 28.47 4.04
C LEU A 192 2.31 28.73 2.84
N THR A 193 3.63 28.68 3.06
CA THR A 193 4.64 29.03 2.06
C THR A 193 5.53 27.83 1.76
N PHE A 194 5.68 27.54 0.46
CA PHE A 194 6.54 26.51 -0.08
C PHE A 194 7.58 27.14 -1.02
N GLU A 195 8.78 26.58 -1.10
CA GLU A 195 9.89 27.09 -1.91
C GLU A 195 10.27 26.09 -3.00
N ASP A 196 10.27 26.52 -4.28
CA ASP A 196 10.68 25.65 -5.39
C ASP A 196 12.20 25.51 -5.49
N LYS A 197 12.67 24.59 -6.35
CA LYS A 197 14.11 24.34 -6.58
C LYS A 197 14.90 25.56 -7.09
N LYS A 198 14.22 26.64 -7.50
CA LYS A 198 14.82 27.91 -7.94
C LYS A 198 14.84 28.97 -6.81
N GLY A 199 14.44 28.59 -5.60
CA GLY A 199 14.33 29.49 -4.44
C GLY A 199 13.12 30.41 -4.49
N LYS A 200 12.15 30.15 -5.38
CA LYS A 200 10.96 30.98 -5.49
C LYS A 200 9.90 30.48 -4.52
N LYS A 201 9.39 31.41 -3.70
CA LYS A 201 8.34 31.16 -2.72
C LYS A 201 6.95 31.21 -3.38
N HIS A 202 6.14 30.22 -3.05
CA HIS A 202 4.76 30.06 -3.50
C HIS A 202 3.88 29.94 -2.27
N GLN A 203 2.89 30.82 -2.17
CA GLN A 203 1.92 30.79 -1.09
C GLN A 203 0.71 29.96 -1.52
N VAL A 204 0.37 28.97 -0.71
CA VAL A 204 -0.86 28.16 -0.85
C VAL A 204 -1.93 28.67 0.11
N LYS A 205 -3.15 28.17 -0.02
CA LYS A 205 -4.26 28.44 0.89
C LYS A 205 -4.62 27.20 1.67
N GLU A 206 -5.32 27.40 2.78
CA GLU A 206 -6.02 26.30 3.44
C GLU A 206 -6.93 25.61 2.42
N TYR A 207 -7.04 24.28 2.51
CA TYR A 207 -7.72 23.39 1.57
C TYR A 207 -7.08 23.26 0.18
N ASP A 208 -5.97 23.94 -0.13
CA ASP A 208 -5.26 23.66 -1.38
C ASP A 208 -4.68 22.24 -1.37
N TRP A 209 -4.49 21.70 -2.56
CA TRP A 209 -3.93 20.38 -2.73
C TRP A 209 -2.41 20.40 -2.73
N VAL A 210 -1.85 19.45 -1.97
CA VAL A 210 -0.44 19.08 -1.98
C VAL A 210 -0.36 17.59 -2.25
N ARG A 211 0.63 17.16 -3.01
CA ARG A 211 0.85 15.74 -3.28
C ARG A 211 2.30 15.35 -3.03
N ILE A 212 2.50 14.13 -2.53
CA ILE A 212 3.82 13.57 -2.25
C ILE A 212 3.96 12.28 -3.05
N HIS A 213 5.06 12.15 -3.78
CA HIS A 213 5.29 10.97 -4.58
C HIS A 213 5.50 9.74 -3.68
N THR A 214 4.86 8.60 -3.96
CA THR A 214 4.85 7.43 -3.05
C THR A 214 6.23 6.85 -2.80
N ASN A 215 7.17 7.00 -3.73
CA ASN A 215 8.58 6.59 -3.54
C ASN A 215 9.26 7.28 -2.35
N GLN A 216 8.79 8.46 -1.91
CA GLN A 216 9.34 9.14 -0.74
C GLN A 216 8.90 8.47 0.57
N PHE A 217 7.89 7.60 0.51
CA PHE A 217 7.49 6.73 1.63
C PHE A 217 8.25 5.40 1.65
N ASP A 218 9.19 5.18 0.73
CA ASP A 218 10.09 4.04 0.78
C ASP A 218 10.95 4.13 2.05
N PRO A 219 10.84 3.17 3.00
CA PRO A 219 11.51 3.24 4.29
C PRO A 219 13.03 3.39 4.21
N PHE A 220 13.63 2.80 3.17
CA PHE A 220 15.06 2.87 2.92
C PHE A 220 15.49 4.23 2.37
N THR A 221 14.70 4.82 1.47
CA THR A 221 14.91 6.18 0.98
C THR A 221 14.79 7.20 2.11
N ILE A 222 13.79 7.05 2.97
CA ILE A 222 13.63 7.90 4.16
C ILE A 222 14.85 7.80 5.08
N LEU A 223 15.32 6.57 5.36
CA LEU A 223 16.53 6.36 6.15
C LEU A 223 17.72 7.11 5.54
N LEU A 224 17.94 7.01 4.23
CA LEU A 224 19.08 7.67 3.59
C LEU A 224 18.98 9.21 3.60
N ASN A 225 17.76 9.76 3.63
CA ASN A 225 17.53 11.20 3.74
C ASN A 225 17.68 11.71 5.17
N GLU A 226 17.41 10.87 6.17
CA GLU A 226 17.60 11.16 7.59
C GLU A 226 19.09 11.22 7.98
N LEU A 227 19.91 10.34 7.38
CA LEU A 227 21.32 10.27 7.72
C LEU A 227 22.07 11.52 7.28
N GLU A 228 22.82 12.11 8.21
CA GLU A 228 23.80 13.14 7.86
C GLU A 228 24.80 12.58 6.84
N GLN A 229 25.28 13.45 5.95
CA GLN A 229 26.11 13.05 4.82
C GLN A 229 27.28 12.11 5.18
N PRO A 230 28.07 12.35 6.25
CA PRO A 230 29.17 11.47 6.62
C PRO A 230 28.70 10.06 7.05
N ALA A 231 27.58 9.97 7.79
CA ALA A 231 26.99 8.70 8.20
C ALA A 231 26.52 7.91 6.98
N ARG A 232 25.82 8.59 6.06
CA ARG A 232 25.34 8.01 4.80
C ARG A 232 26.49 7.46 3.95
N GLU A 233 27.55 8.24 3.77
CA GLU A 233 28.73 7.80 3.01
C GLU A 233 29.41 6.61 3.69
N SER A 234 29.54 6.62 5.02
CA SER A 234 30.11 5.50 5.78
C SER A 234 29.29 4.23 5.60
N PHE A 235 27.97 4.33 5.73
CA PHE A 235 27.07 3.20 5.52
C PHE A 235 27.19 2.62 4.11
N MET A 236 27.23 3.48 3.08
CA MET A 236 27.37 3.05 1.69
C MET A 236 28.72 2.37 1.42
N ARG A 237 29.81 2.84 2.03
CA ARG A 237 31.13 2.17 1.97
C ARG A 237 31.09 0.80 2.64
N ASP A 238 30.40 0.66 3.76
CA ASP A 238 30.27 -0.62 4.44
C ASP A 238 29.49 -1.63 3.61
N LEU A 239 28.38 -1.23 3.00
CA LEU A 239 27.64 -2.07 2.06
C LEU A 239 28.55 -2.57 0.94
N GLN A 240 29.31 -1.66 0.31
CA GLN A 240 30.25 -2.02 -0.75
C GLN A 240 31.34 -2.97 -0.27
N ALA A 241 31.86 -2.80 0.95
CA ALA A 241 32.88 -3.68 1.52
C ALA A 241 32.37 -5.12 1.75
N PHE A 242 31.07 -5.29 2.00
CA PHE A 242 30.42 -6.61 2.04
C PHE A 242 30.02 -7.12 0.63
N GLY A 243 30.24 -6.33 -0.42
CA GLY A 243 29.90 -6.69 -1.80
C GLY A 243 28.44 -6.42 -2.17
N PHE A 244 27.74 -5.59 -1.39
CA PHE A 244 26.35 -5.19 -1.61
C PHE A 244 26.26 -3.74 -2.14
N THR A 245 25.09 -3.42 -2.66
CA THR A 245 24.67 -2.08 -3.10
C THR A 245 23.21 -1.90 -2.71
N THR A 246 22.68 -0.69 -2.81
CA THR A 246 21.26 -0.40 -2.53
C THR A 246 20.29 -1.26 -3.33
N LYS A 247 20.66 -1.65 -4.55
CA LYS A 247 19.86 -2.56 -5.42
C LYS A 247 19.66 -3.97 -4.86
N HIS A 248 20.43 -4.35 -3.84
CA HIS A 248 20.33 -5.65 -3.17
C HIS A 248 19.47 -5.57 -1.89
N MET A 249 18.94 -4.41 -1.53
CA MET A 249 18.03 -4.25 -0.39
C MET A 249 16.72 -4.98 -0.69
N VAL A 250 16.28 -5.80 0.25
CA VAL A 250 15.05 -6.61 0.13
C VAL A 250 14.01 -6.16 1.13
N ASP A 251 14.45 -5.65 2.28
CA ASP A 251 13.56 -5.17 3.33
C ASP A 251 14.25 -4.07 4.13
N CYS A 252 13.48 -3.07 4.52
CA CYS A 252 13.89 -2.01 5.43
C CYS A 252 12.74 -1.67 6.37
N HIS A 253 12.86 -2.10 7.61
CA HIS A 253 11.99 -1.66 8.68
C HIS A 253 12.56 -0.36 9.27
N ASN A 254 12.03 0.78 8.82
CA ASN A 254 12.35 2.09 9.36
C ASN A 254 11.27 2.55 10.36
N ARG A 255 11.60 2.57 11.64
CA ARG A 255 10.70 2.99 12.72
C ARG A 255 10.72 4.50 12.94
N LEU A 256 11.76 5.19 12.47
CA LEU A 256 11.99 6.60 12.76
C LEU A 256 10.91 7.51 12.17
N LEU A 257 10.37 7.19 10.98
CA LEU A 257 9.27 7.98 10.42
C LEU A 257 8.04 7.98 11.34
N TYR A 258 7.72 6.84 11.95
CA TYR A 258 6.61 6.75 12.91
C TYR A 258 6.89 7.57 14.17
N GLU A 259 8.14 7.63 14.63
CA GLU A 259 8.51 8.42 15.80
C GLU A 259 8.51 9.92 15.49
N LEU A 260 8.97 10.35 14.30
CA LEU A 260 8.91 11.76 13.86
C LEU A 260 7.48 12.25 13.65
N LEU A 261 6.60 11.41 13.09
CA LEU A 261 5.20 11.77 12.82
C LEU A 261 4.29 11.71 14.05
N GLN A 262 4.71 11.04 15.12
CA GLN A 262 3.95 10.90 16.37
C GLN A 262 4.60 11.62 17.56
N ALA A 263 5.75 12.27 17.37
CA ALA A 263 6.44 13.02 18.41
C ALA A 263 5.74 14.36 18.68
N GLU A 264 4.52 14.32 19.22
CA GLU A 264 3.92 15.51 19.84
C GLU A 264 4.80 15.92 21.05
N GLY A 265 5.66 16.93 20.85
CA GLY A 265 6.44 17.56 21.91
C GLY A 265 7.62 16.76 22.49
N MET A 266 8.04 15.66 21.84
CA MET A 266 9.23 14.93 22.27
C MET A 266 10.51 15.47 21.61
N ALA A 267 11.34 16.14 22.41
CA ALA A 267 12.64 16.66 21.97
C ALA A 267 13.75 15.58 21.87
N SER A 268 13.48 14.31 22.19
CA SER A 268 14.47 13.24 22.05
C SER A 268 13.83 11.88 21.80
N PHE A 269 14.44 11.11 20.90
CA PHE A 269 13.98 9.80 20.50
C PHE A 269 15.15 8.89 20.10
N LYS A 270 14.94 7.58 20.21
CA LYS A 270 15.96 6.56 19.93
C LYS A 270 15.31 5.24 19.55
N GLY A 271 15.96 4.51 18.66
CA GLY A 271 15.41 3.25 18.17
C GLY A 271 16.39 2.43 17.37
N VAL A 272 15.86 1.40 16.72
CA VAL A 272 16.63 0.50 15.86
C VAL A 272 15.84 0.24 14.58
N ASN A 273 16.46 0.53 13.45
CA ASN A 273 15.97 0.13 12.14
C ASN A 273 16.63 -1.19 11.73
N PHE A 274 15.90 -2.02 10.99
CA PHE A 274 16.41 -3.30 10.47
C PHE A 274 16.44 -3.25 8.96
N ILE A 275 17.57 -3.62 8.35
CA ILE A 275 17.76 -3.57 6.90
C ILE A 275 18.35 -4.90 6.46
N THR A 276 17.71 -5.52 5.48
CA THR A 276 18.15 -6.79 4.92
C THR A 276 18.57 -6.60 3.47
N PHE A 277 19.81 -7.00 3.16
CA PHE A 277 20.32 -7.08 1.79
C PHE A 277 20.53 -8.54 1.42
N LYS A 278 20.11 -8.92 0.20
CA LYS A 278 20.32 -10.27 -0.34
C LYS A 278 20.90 -10.20 -1.75
N LYS A 279 21.87 -11.08 -1.98
CA LYS A 279 22.47 -11.38 -3.29
C LYS A 279 22.63 -12.90 -3.37
N THR A 280 22.87 -13.44 -4.57
CA THR A 280 23.06 -14.88 -4.79
C THR A 280 24.00 -15.50 -3.74
N GLY A 281 23.44 -16.36 -2.89
CA GLY A 281 24.17 -17.08 -1.84
C GLY A 281 24.74 -16.24 -0.70
N LYS A 282 24.33 -14.97 -0.54
CA LYS A 282 24.82 -14.07 0.53
C LYS A 282 23.70 -13.20 1.10
N THR A 283 23.60 -13.19 2.41
CA THR A 283 22.72 -12.30 3.16
C THR A 283 23.54 -11.36 4.04
N LEU A 284 23.18 -10.08 4.03
CA LEU A 284 23.70 -9.07 4.95
C LEU A 284 22.53 -8.49 5.73
N PHE A 285 22.63 -8.56 7.05
CA PHE A 285 21.71 -7.93 7.98
C PHE A 285 22.37 -6.70 8.58
N VAL A 286 21.66 -5.58 8.60
CA VAL A 286 22.11 -4.33 9.21
C VAL A 286 21.12 -3.90 10.27
N GLN A 287 21.63 -3.68 11.48
CA GLN A 287 20.90 -3.02 12.55
C GLN A 287 21.40 -1.58 12.65
N HIS A 288 20.53 -0.62 12.40
CA HIS A 288 20.85 0.80 12.53
C HIS A 288 20.24 1.33 13.82
N HIS A 289 21.07 1.51 14.84
CA HIS A 289 20.69 2.16 16.09
C HIS A 289 20.84 3.67 15.92
N TYR A 290 19.78 4.42 16.24
CA TYR A 290 19.79 5.87 16.17
C TYR A 290 19.41 6.48 17.52
N GLU A 291 19.94 7.66 17.79
CA GLU A 291 19.50 8.57 18.85
C GLU A 291 19.52 10.00 18.31
N ARG A 292 18.47 10.74 18.64
CA ARG A 292 18.27 12.14 18.27
C ARG A 292 17.88 12.94 19.50
N THR A 293 18.43 14.14 19.62
CA THR A 293 17.92 15.17 20.54
C THR A 293 17.82 16.48 19.77
N LEU A 294 16.60 16.97 19.62
CA LEU A 294 16.28 18.24 18.97
C LEU A 294 16.46 19.37 19.98
N TYR A 295 17.13 20.44 19.58
CA TYR A 295 17.30 21.62 20.43
C TYR A 295 16.87 22.90 19.70
N GLU A 296 16.24 23.83 20.41
CA GLU A 296 15.79 25.11 19.82
C GLU A 296 16.97 26.06 19.51
N ASP A 297 17.96 26.13 20.41
CA ASP A 297 19.02 27.15 20.36
C ASP A 297 20.42 26.59 20.02
N GLN A 298 20.53 25.29 19.71
CA GLN A 298 21.80 24.66 19.36
C GLN A 298 21.61 23.55 18.33
N PRO A 299 22.67 23.12 17.62
CA PRO A 299 22.57 22.01 16.69
C PRO A 299 22.10 20.74 17.39
N ASP A 300 21.25 19.99 16.70
CA ASP A 300 20.71 18.73 17.18
C ASP A 300 21.81 17.72 17.51
N PHE A 301 21.58 16.90 18.52
CA PHE A 301 22.42 15.74 18.78
C PHE A 301 22.00 14.60 17.84
N VAL A 302 22.96 14.11 17.07
CA VAL A 302 22.78 12.98 16.15
C VAL A 302 23.79 11.90 16.52
N TYR A 303 23.30 10.68 16.71
CA TYR A 303 24.10 9.48 16.89
C TYR A 303 23.53 8.34 16.05
N ASP A 304 24.39 7.69 15.26
CA ASP A 304 24.05 6.55 14.42
C ASP A 304 25.06 5.43 14.64
N ARG A 305 24.58 4.19 14.75
CA ARG A 305 25.41 2.99 14.81
C ARG A 305 24.86 1.91 13.91
N PHE A 306 25.64 1.54 12.91
CA PHE A 306 25.35 0.45 11.99
C PHE A 306 26.08 -0.81 12.46
N GLU A 307 25.34 -1.87 12.77
CA GLU A 307 25.87 -3.22 12.99
C GLU A 307 25.55 -4.11 11.79
N CYS A 308 26.57 -4.42 11.00
CA CYS A 308 26.49 -5.24 9.80
C CYS A 308 26.91 -6.68 10.12
N THR A 309 26.09 -7.67 9.78
CA THR A 309 26.39 -9.10 9.97
C THR A 309 26.01 -9.91 8.73
N THR A 310 26.93 -10.72 8.21
CA THR A 310 26.64 -11.67 7.12
C THR A 310 26.25 -13.05 7.63
N ASP A 311 25.60 -13.84 6.79
CA ASP A 311 25.38 -15.29 6.99
C ASP A 311 26.68 -16.10 7.17
N GLU A 312 27.79 -15.65 6.58
CA GLU A 312 29.14 -16.20 6.84
C GLU A 312 29.74 -15.80 8.20
N GLY A 313 29.01 -15.06 9.04
CA GLY A 313 29.48 -14.60 10.35
C GLY A 313 30.46 -13.42 10.33
N LYS A 314 30.66 -12.75 9.17
CA LYS A 314 31.47 -11.52 9.10
C LYS A 314 30.69 -10.37 9.70
N ARG A 315 31.33 -9.61 10.58
CA ARG A 315 30.71 -8.50 11.32
C ARG A 315 31.49 -7.20 11.12
N ARG A 316 30.77 -6.09 11.06
CA ARG A 316 31.35 -4.74 11.11
C ARG A 316 30.43 -3.83 11.89
N ILE A 317 31.02 -2.91 12.66
CA ILE A 317 30.28 -1.87 13.36
C ILE A 317 30.86 -0.53 12.89
N ALA A 318 29.97 0.37 12.48
CA ALA A 318 30.30 1.75 12.18
C ALA A 318 29.45 2.68 13.04
N THR A 319 30.05 3.73 13.55
CA THR A 319 29.40 4.71 14.42
C THR A 319 29.63 6.11 13.89
N TYR A 320 28.60 6.92 13.91
CA TYR A 320 28.66 8.35 13.62
C TYR A 320 28.04 9.13 14.78
N THR A 321 28.62 10.30 15.08
CA THR A 321 27.96 11.29 15.93
C THR A 321 28.47 12.68 15.61
N ASN A 322 27.58 13.67 15.65
CA ASN A 322 27.91 15.08 15.45
C ASN A 322 28.32 15.80 16.76
N ALA A 323 28.32 15.10 17.90
CA ALA A 323 28.61 15.66 19.22
C ALA A 323 30.07 16.15 19.38
N TYR A 324 31.01 15.60 18.59
CA TYR A 324 32.44 15.93 18.69
C TYR A 324 32.91 17.00 17.68
N THR A 325 32.03 17.47 16.78
CA THR A 325 32.38 18.48 15.77
C THR A 325 32.52 19.90 16.31
N LYS A 326 32.28 20.14 17.60
CA LYS A 326 32.39 21.46 18.27
C LYS A 326 33.73 21.71 18.99
N GLY A 327 34.76 20.90 18.74
CA GLY A 327 36.04 21.03 19.43
C GLY A 327 37.24 20.90 18.53
N HIS A 328 37.41 21.78 17.53
CA HIS A 328 38.72 22.21 17.01
C HIS A 328 38.63 23.54 16.28
#